data_AF-A0A7U9X0A5-F1
#
_entry.id   AF-A0A7U9X0A5-F1
#
_cell.length_a   1.000
_cell.length_b   1.000
_cell.length_c   1.000
_cell.angle_alpha   90.00
_cell.angle_beta   90.00
_cell.angle_gamma   90.00
#
_symmetry.space_group_name_H-M   'P 1'
#
loop_
_entity.id
_entity.type
_entity.pdbx_description
1 polymer ?
#
loop_
_entity_poly.entity_id
_entity_poly.type
_entity_poly.pdbx_seq_one_letter_code
_entity_poly.pdbx_strand_id
1 'polypeptide(L)'
;MSQYRFVAAFFIFPGQCIGKRKEGNVESLREVKRVMEREAKKGSCPLMFDRLEFGTNPFQTVTSEEKLDEVLAWLLRLKSFRQYAEKTIINNVYMDWDLFCKNPQFKRTRSVIDRERIYAGIQRYKKRLKLDYDRGLCLETVRCVFLFPQEEAEKYRIIHDGQETYAFILSNKYILGLFTYCDAARKSVVSDGVEYGHLAEQEQRKVRLECVEDVLFQALLLDDVEYTDGELSASLYTIYCMNEKE
;
A
#
# COMPACT_ATOMS: atom_id res chain seq x y z
N MET A 1 -10.61 21.18 15.07
CA MET A 1 -10.71 20.55 13.75
C MET A 1 -10.89 19.07 13.96
N SER A 2 -12.07 18.54 13.65
CA SER A 2 -12.48 17.16 13.95
C SER A 2 -11.74 16.21 13.01
N GLN A 3 -10.81 15.44 13.56
CA GLN A 3 -10.10 14.38 12.84
C GLN A 3 -11.07 13.19 12.76
N TYR A 4 -11.74 13.02 11.63
CA TYR A 4 -12.65 11.89 11.42
C TYR A 4 -11.84 10.60 11.45
N ARG A 5 -11.89 9.87 12.58
CA ARG A 5 -11.39 8.50 12.66
C ARG A 5 -12.37 7.62 11.90
N PHE A 6 -11.98 7.21 10.70
CA PHE A 6 -12.67 6.14 9.99
C PHE A 6 -12.51 4.85 10.78
N VAL A 7 -13.62 4.28 11.23
CA VAL A 7 -13.64 2.86 11.58
C VAL A 7 -14.02 2.14 10.30
N ALA A 8 -13.04 1.57 9.61
CA ALA A 8 -13.30 0.69 8.46
C ALA A 8 -13.96 -0.64 8.94
N ALA A 9 -15.20 -0.54 9.43
CA ALA A 9 -15.91 -1.66 10.01
C ALA A 9 -16.45 -2.60 8.93
N PHE A 10 -15.88 -3.80 8.94
CA PHE A 10 -16.47 -5.09 8.55
C PHE A 10 -16.69 -5.41 7.07
N PHE A 11 -15.84 -6.32 6.57
CA PHE A 11 -16.07 -7.07 5.33
C PHE A 11 -16.15 -8.55 5.67
N ILE A 12 -17.33 -9.15 5.46
CA ILE A 12 -17.48 -10.60 5.34
C ILE A 12 -17.29 -10.92 3.86
N PHE A 13 -16.45 -11.91 3.47
CA PHE A 13 -16.68 -12.84 2.34
C PHE A 13 -15.48 -13.81 2.10
N PRO A 14 -15.73 -15.00 1.52
CA PRO A 14 -14.81 -16.14 1.45
C PRO A 14 -13.79 -16.03 0.30
N GLY A 15 -12.67 -16.74 0.44
CA GLY A 15 -11.69 -17.00 -0.63
C GLY A 15 -10.48 -16.08 -0.61
N GLN A 16 -9.29 -16.61 -0.88
CA GLN A 16 -8.01 -15.89 -0.93
C GLN A 16 -7.71 -15.58 -2.40
N CYS A 17 -7.48 -14.30 -2.75
CA CYS A 17 -7.03 -13.93 -4.10
C CYS A 17 -5.58 -13.45 -4.02
N ILE A 18 -4.75 -13.94 -4.93
CA ILE A 18 -3.33 -13.62 -5.02
C ILE A 18 -3.11 -12.90 -6.36
N GLY A 19 -2.60 -11.67 -6.33
CA GLY A 19 -2.12 -10.96 -7.50
C GLY A 19 -0.63 -11.23 -7.71
N LYS A 20 -0.17 -11.39 -8.95
CA LYS A 20 1.27 -11.37 -9.27
C LYS A 20 1.68 -9.95 -9.64
N ARG A 21 2.90 -9.53 -9.33
CA ARG A 21 3.48 -8.31 -9.91
C ARG A 21 3.52 -8.48 -11.43
N LYS A 22 2.68 -7.73 -12.16
CA LYS A 22 2.82 -7.55 -13.62
C LYS A 22 3.45 -6.19 -13.86
N GLU A 23 4.36 -6.08 -14.81
CA GLU A 23 4.71 -4.76 -15.37
C GLU A 23 3.42 -4.16 -15.92
N GLY A 24 3.09 -2.94 -15.46
CA GLY A 24 1.84 -2.28 -15.76
C GLY A 24 1.81 -1.82 -17.22
N ASN A 25 1.52 -2.72 -18.15
CA ASN A 25 1.14 -2.33 -19.51
C ASN A 25 -0.32 -1.84 -19.49
N VAL A 26 -0.66 -0.84 -20.32
CA VAL A 26 -2.01 -0.26 -20.47
C VAL A 26 -3.08 -1.33 -20.67
N GLU A 27 -2.74 -2.41 -21.36
CA GLU A 27 -3.64 -3.54 -21.60
C GLU A 27 -4.00 -4.31 -20.31
N SER A 28 -3.07 -4.38 -19.35
CA SER A 28 -3.30 -4.99 -18.03
C SER A 28 -4.22 -4.14 -17.14
N LEU A 29 -4.10 -2.81 -17.17
CA LEU A 29 -4.97 -1.91 -16.41
C LEU A 29 -6.41 -1.90 -16.94
N ARG A 30 -6.59 -2.04 -18.26
CA ARG A 30 -7.92 -2.21 -18.87
C ARG A 30 -8.60 -3.49 -18.39
N GLU A 31 -7.86 -4.59 -18.28
CA GLU A 31 -8.37 -5.84 -17.73
C GLU A 31 -8.76 -5.69 -16.25
N VAL A 32 -7.90 -5.05 -15.45
CA VAL A 32 -8.17 -4.74 -14.04
C VAL A 32 -9.44 -3.88 -13.91
N LYS A 33 -9.59 -2.84 -14.74
CA LYS A 33 -10.80 -2.00 -14.78
C LYS A 33 -12.05 -2.83 -15.01
N ARG A 34 -12.05 -3.70 -16.01
CA ARG A 34 -13.19 -4.59 -16.32
C ARG A 34 -13.50 -5.57 -15.18
N VAL A 35 -12.49 -6.01 -14.43
CA VAL A 35 -12.70 -6.81 -13.22
C VAL A 35 -13.37 -5.94 -12.14
N MET A 36 -12.85 -4.76 -11.86
CA MET A 36 -13.40 -3.84 -10.86
C MET A 36 -14.85 -3.45 -11.18
N GLU A 37 -15.17 -3.09 -12.42
CA GLU A 37 -16.55 -2.79 -12.85
C GLU A 37 -17.52 -3.95 -12.62
N ARG A 38 -17.07 -5.20 -12.86
CA ARG A 38 -17.88 -6.40 -12.58
C ARG A 38 -18.06 -6.63 -11.09
N GLU A 39 -17.04 -6.36 -10.28
CA GLU A 39 -17.13 -6.50 -8.83
C GLU A 39 -17.96 -5.38 -8.19
N ALA A 40 -17.98 -4.18 -8.80
CA ALA A 40 -18.90 -3.10 -8.44
C ALA A 40 -20.37 -3.51 -8.69
N LYS A 41 -20.66 -4.10 -9.86
CA LYS A 41 -21.98 -4.68 -10.16
C LYS A 41 -22.40 -5.79 -9.19
N LYS A 42 -21.47 -6.41 -8.47
CA LYS A 42 -21.73 -7.41 -7.41
C LYS A 42 -21.84 -6.82 -6.00
N GLY A 43 -21.85 -5.48 -5.88
CA GLY A 43 -22.00 -4.79 -4.61
C GLY A 43 -20.70 -4.26 -3.99
N SER A 44 -19.57 -4.31 -4.71
CA SER A 44 -18.40 -3.53 -4.27
C SER A 44 -18.67 -2.04 -4.48
N CYS A 45 -18.26 -1.21 -3.52
CA CYS A 45 -18.22 0.23 -3.64
C CYS A 45 -17.34 0.62 -4.82
N PRO A 46 -17.84 1.43 -5.75
CA PRO A 46 -17.11 1.85 -6.95
C PRO A 46 -16.07 2.95 -6.61
N LEU A 47 -15.24 2.70 -5.60
CA LEU A 47 -14.13 3.58 -5.25
C LEU A 47 -13.11 3.59 -6.41
N MET A 48 -12.63 4.77 -6.79
CA MET A 48 -11.72 4.94 -7.92
C MET A 48 -10.41 5.58 -7.47
N PHE A 49 -9.29 5.06 -7.96
CA PHE A 49 -8.01 5.76 -7.82
C PHE A 49 -8.07 7.08 -8.60
N ASP A 50 -7.60 8.15 -7.98
CA ASP A 50 -7.56 9.49 -8.56
C ASP A 50 -6.13 9.90 -8.87
N ARG A 51 -5.35 10.08 -7.81
CA ARG A 51 -3.98 10.59 -7.90
C ARG A 51 -3.09 10.07 -6.79
N LEU A 52 -1.81 10.32 -6.99
CA LEU A 52 -0.73 9.97 -6.11
C LEU A 52 -0.09 11.25 -5.60
N GLU A 53 0.17 11.32 -4.29
CA GLU A 53 0.77 12.49 -3.65
C GLU A 53 1.97 12.09 -2.81
N PHE A 54 3.07 12.84 -2.96
CA PHE A 54 4.21 12.79 -2.06
C PHE A 54 4.01 13.81 -0.94
N GLY A 55 4.08 13.35 0.31
CA GLY A 55 4.06 14.23 1.47
C GLY A 55 5.29 15.13 1.56
N THR A 56 5.42 15.86 2.66
CA THR A 56 6.57 16.76 2.91
C THR A 56 7.85 16.03 3.27
N ASN A 57 7.77 14.81 3.81
CA ASN A 57 8.91 13.96 4.11
C ASN A 57 8.60 12.51 3.69
N PRO A 58 8.54 12.23 2.38
CA PRO A 58 8.10 10.94 1.87
C PRO A 58 9.18 9.86 1.98
N PHE A 59 10.43 10.22 2.28
CA PHE A 59 11.56 9.29 2.33
C PHE A 59 12.20 9.25 3.72
N GLN A 60 12.37 8.05 4.27
CA GLN A 60 13.05 7.85 5.54
C GLN A 60 14.17 6.83 5.38
N THR A 61 15.39 7.20 5.74
CA THR A 61 16.54 6.29 5.72
C THR A 61 16.43 5.28 6.87
N VAL A 62 16.71 4.02 6.58
CA VAL A 62 16.77 2.92 7.54
C VAL A 62 18.23 2.49 7.69
N THR A 63 18.84 2.83 8.83
CA THR A 63 20.30 2.74 9.03
C THR A 63 20.77 1.49 9.76
N SER A 64 19.87 0.59 10.16
CA SER A 64 20.25 -0.64 10.87
C SER A 64 19.24 -1.78 10.69
N GLU A 65 19.67 -2.99 11.05
CA GLU A 65 18.81 -4.17 11.06
C GLU A 65 17.66 -4.04 12.06
N GLU A 66 17.92 -3.50 13.24
CA GLU A 66 16.92 -3.28 14.27
C GLU A 66 15.86 -2.30 13.80
N LYS A 67 16.28 -1.22 13.11
CA LYS A 67 15.34 -0.23 12.58
C LYS A 67 14.50 -0.81 11.46
N LEU A 68 15.09 -1.60 10.57
CA LEU A 68 14.34 -2.31 9.53
C LEU A 68 13.31 -3.27 10.15
N ASP A 69 13.71 -4.03 11.16
CA ASP A 69 12.83 -4.96 11.86
C ASP A 69 11.68 -4.26 12.58
N GLU A 70 11.93 -3.07 13.13
CA GLU A 70 10.90 -2.21 13.71
C GLU A 70 9.91 -1.74 12.64
N VAL A 71 10.39 -1.21 11.51
CA VAL A 71 9.55 -0.76 10.39
C VAL A 71 8.70 -1.90 9.85
N LEU A 72 9.30 -3.07 9.61
CA LEU A 72 8.57 -4.25 9.14
C LEU A 72 7.53 -4.73 10.15
N ALA A 73 7.86 -4.73 11.44
CA ALA A 73 6.91 -5.07 12.49
C ALA A 73 5.75 -4.08 12.55
N TRP A 74 6.00 -2.79 12.35
CA TRP A 74 4.96 -1.76 12.28
C TRP A 74 4.05 -1.94 11.06
N LEU A 75 4.62 -2.07 9.84
CA LEU A 75 3.85 -2.26 8.60
C LEU A 75 2.97 -3.52 8.64
N LEU A 76 3.49 -4.60 9.21
CA LEU A 76 2.76 -5.87 9.34
C LEU A 76 1.94 -5.96 10.64
N ARG A 77 1.96 -4.93 11.50
CA ARG A 77 1.30 -4.90 12.82
C ARG A 77 1.63 -6.16 13.65
N LEU A 78 2.91 -6.49 13.73
CA LEU A 78 3.50 -7.62 14.47
C LEU A 78 4.23 -7.14 15.72
N LYS A 79 4.69 -8.09 16.55
CA LYS A 79 5.45 -7.81 17.79
C LYS A 79 4.71 -6.78 18.68
N SER A 80 5.37 -5.71 19.11
CA SER A 80 4.81 -4.61 19.90
C SER A 80 3.68 -3.85 19.19
N PHE A 81 3.59 -3.94 17.85
CA PHE A 81 2.59 -3.24 17.05
C PHE A 81 1.29 -4.06 16.85
N ARG A 82 1.17 -5.25 17.46
CA ARG A 82 -0.05 -6.07 17.37
C ARG A 82 -1.31 -5.35 17.86
N GLN A 83 -1.17 -4.40 18.79
CA GLN A 83 -2.28 -3.59 19.29
C GLN A 83 -2.97 -2.72 18.22
N TYR A 84 -2.24 -2.40 17.14
CA TYR A 84 -2.77 -1.64 16.00
C TYR A 84 -3.42 -2.55 14.94
N ALA A 85 -3.40 -3.88 15.12
CA ALA A 85 -4.00 -4.84 14.21
C ALA A 85 -5.52 -4.98 14.46
N GLU A 86 -6.26 -3.91 14.21
CA GLU A 86 -7.71 -3.90 14.31
C GLU A 86 -8.37 -4.78 13.23
N LYS A 87 -9.69 -4.91 13.27
CA LYS A 87 -10.46 -5.74 12.31
C LYS A 87 -10.20 -5.34 10.85
N THR A 88 -9.83 -4.09 10.62
CA THR A 88 -9.53 -3.46 9.33
C THR A 88 -8.26 -3.97 8.66
N ILE A 89 -7.32 -4.53 9.43
CA ILE A 89 -6.02 -4.99 8.92
C ILE A 89 -6.15 -6.06 7.83
N ILE A 90 -7.28 -6.78 7.80
CA ILE A 90 -7.57 -7.78 6.78
C ILE A 90 -7.70 -7.19 5.37
N ASN A 91 -7.78 -5.86 5.25
CA ASN A 91 -7.88 -5.13 3.99
C ASN A 91 -6.51 -4.78 3.42
N ASN A 92 -5.46 -4.75 4.24
CA ASN A 92 -4.12 -4.40 3.80
C ASN A 92 -3.63 -5.35 2.71
N VAL A 93 -2.95 -4.78 1.72
CA VAL A 93 -2.31 -5.52 0.64
C VAL A 93 -0.83 -5.54 0.90
N TYR A 94 -0.26 -6.74 1.00
CA TYR A 94 1.14 -6.94 1.30
C TYR A 94 1.83 -7.66 0.15
N MET A 95 3.07 -7.27 -0.10
CA MET A 95 4.01 -8.06 -0.88
C MET A 95 4.36 -9.35 -0.12
N ASP A 96 4.29 -10.49 -0.80
CA ASP A 96 4.70 -11.80 -0.32
C ASP A 96 5.67 -12.41 -1.33
N TRP A 97 6.83 -12.82 -0.85
CA TRP A 97 7.85 -13.46 -1.65
C TRP A 97 7.52 -14.94 -1.85
N ASP A 98 7.62 -15.44 -3.08
CA ASP A 98 7.55 -16.88 -3.32
C ASP A 98 8.68 -17.63 -2.57
N LEU A 99 8.59 -18.96 -2.48
CA LEU A 99 9.56 -19.77 -1.72
C LEU A 99 11.01 -19.58 -2.22
N PHE A 100 11.18 -19.24 -3.49
CA PHE A 100 12.49 -19.01 -4.11
C PHE A 100 12.90 -17.54 -4.09
N CYS A 101 12.07 -16.67 -3.49
CA CYS A 101 12.14 -15.22 -3.52
C CYS A 101 12.22 -14.65 -4.95
N LYS A 102 11.78 -15.36 -5.99
CA LYS A 102 11.97 -14.91 -7.38
C LYS A 102 10.92 -13.90 -7.81
N ASN A 103 9.66 -14.16 -7.46
CA ASN A 103 8.54 -13.33 -7.90
C ASN A 103 7.77 -12.80 -6.69
N PRO A 104 7.66 -11.46 -6.54
CA PRO A 104 6.77 -10.91 -5.54
C PRO A 104 5.31 -11.08 -5.98
N GLN A 105 4.48 -11.47 -5.02
CA GLN A 105 3.03 -11.56 -5.16
C GLN A 105 2.38 -10.57 -4.18
N PHE A 106 1.20 -10.07 -4.52
CA PHE A 106 0.44 -9.16 -3.68
C PHE A 106 -0.85 -9.82 -3.23
N LYS A 107 -1.08 -9.82 -1.93
CA LYS A 107 -2.27 -10.45 -1.37
C LYS A 107 -2.74 -9.72 -0.13
N ARG A 108 -4.04 -9.85 0.14
CA ARG A 108 -4.61 -9.56 1.44
C ARG A 108 -4.20 -10.63 2.43
N THR A 109 -3.89 -10.24 3.66
CA THR A 109 -3.64 -11.17 4.76
C THR A 109 -4.73 -11.06 5.79
N ARG A 110 -5.31 -12.20 6.20
CA ARG A 110 -6.45 -12.20 7.14
C ARG A 110 -6.06 -12.62 8.55
N SER A 111 -4.85 -13.12 8.74
CA SER A 111 -4.39 -13.65 10.02
C SER A 111 -3.03 -13.09 10.42
N VAL A 112 -2.71 -13.18 11.72
CA VAL A 112 -1.35 -12.92 12.22
C VAL A 112 -0.36 -13.90 11.59
N ILE A 113 -0.75 -15.17 11.43
CA ILE A 113 0.09 -16.23 10.86
C ILE A 113 0.51 -15.88 9.42
N ASP A 114 -0.41 -15.37 8.59
CA ASP A 114 -0.09 -14.93 7.23
C ASP A 114 0.94 -13.79 7.22
N ARG A 115 0.81 -12.84 8.15
CA ARG A 115 1.71 -11.68 8.28
C ARG A 115 3.09 -12.10 8.80
N GLU A 116 3.15 -13.03 9.75
CA GLU A 116 4.41 -13.64 10.20
C GLU A 116 5.11 -14.43 9.09
N ARG A 117 4.34 -15.12 8.24
CA ARG A 117 4.87 -15.80 7.05
C ARG A 117 5.49 -14.81 6.05
N ILE A 118 4.83 -13.68 5.81
CA ILE A 118 5.38 -12.60 4.97
C ILE A 118 6.66 -12.05 5.58
N TYR A 119 6.67 -11.75 6.88
CA TYR A 119 7.88 -11.30 7.59
C TYR A 119 9.03 -12.30 7.41
N ALA A 120 8.78 -13.60 7.62
CA ALA A 120 9.79 -14.63 7.40
C ALA A 120 10.28 -14.69 5.94
N GLY A 121 9.39 -14.43 4.97
CA GLY A 121 9.75 -14.28 3.55
C GLY A 121 10.72 -13.14 3.29
N ILE A 122 10.44 -11.97 3.86
CA ILE A 122 11.31 -10.79 3.76
C ILE A 122 12.67 -11.07 4.40
N GLN A 123 12.70 -11.73 5.57
CA GLN A 123 13.97 -12.10 6.22
C GLN A 123 14.81 -13.05 5.36
N ARG A 124 14.19 -14.00 4.65
CA ARG A 124 14.91 -14.84 3.67
C ARG A 124 15.44 -14.02 2.50
N TYR A 125 14.63 -13.11 1.98
CA TYR A 125 15.02 -12.29 0.85
C TYR A 125 16.19 -11.35 1.19
N LYS A 126 16.13 -10.71 2.35
CA LYS A 126 17.21 -9.89 2.92
C LYS A 126 18.56 -10.62 2.93
N LYS A 127 18.58 -11.88 3.41
CA LYS A 127 19.78 -12.72 3.42
C LYS A 127 20.31 -13.02 2.02
N ARG A 128 19.41 -13.23 1.05
CA ARG A 128 19.78 -13.47 -0.36
C ARG A 128 20.41 -12.23 -0.99
N LEU A 129 19.88 -11.04 -0.69
CA LEU A 129 20.43 -9.76 -1.17
C LEU A 129 21.78 -9.41 -0.52
N LYS A 130 22.16 -10.06 0.59
CA LYS A 130 23.31 -9.67 1.42
C LYS A 130 23.25 -8.18 1.74
N LEU A 131 22.10 -7.77 2.26
CA LEU A 131 21.77 -6.37 2.48
C LEU A 131 22.87 -5.66 3.29
N ASP A 132 23.35 -4.55 2.74
CA ASP A 132 24.32 -3.66 3.35
C ASP A 132 23.58 -2.40 3.80
N TYR A 133 23.52 -2.17 5.11
CA TYR A 133 22.79 -1.03 5.68
C TYR A 133 23.54 0.30 5.45
N ASP A 134 24.84 0.25 5.16
CA ASP A 134 25.65 1.43 4.84
C ASP A 134 25.37 1.93 3.41
N ARG A 135 24.91 1.06 2.51
CA ARG A 135 24.49 1.39 1.14
C ARG A 135 23.10 2.05 1.04
N GLY A 136 22.43 2.19 2.18
CA GLY A 136 21.17 2.89 2.33
C GLY A 136 19.95 2.01 2.04
N LEU A 137 19.12 1.79 3.06
CA LEU A 137 17.72 1.42 2.87
C LEU A 137 16.85 2.67 2.96
N CYS A 138 15.81 2.74 2.13
CA CYS A 138 14.87 3.84 2.15
C CYS A 138 13.43 3.34 2.27
N LEU A 139 12.72 3.78 3.29
CA LEU A 139 11.26 3.68 3.38
C LEU A 139 10.65 4.88 2.65
N GLU A 140 9.97 4.60 1.55
CA GLU A 140 9.11 5.55 0.86
C GLU A 140 7.67 5.43 1.38
N THR A 141 7.03 6.59 1.61
CA THR A 141 5.60 6.71 1.93
C THR A 141 4.93 7.60 0.90
N VAL A 142 3.91 7.08 0.24
CA VAL A 142 3.14 7.77 -0.79
C VAL A 142 1.66 7.70 -0.46
N ARG A 143 0.95 8.82 -0.60
CA ARG A 143 -0.50 8.89 -0.38
C ARG A 143 -1.22 8.57 -1.70
N CYS A 144 -2.04 7.52 -1.70
CA CYS A 144 -2.99 7.25 -2.77
C CYS A 144 -4.32 7.91 -2.43
N VAL A 145 -4.79 8.81 -3.29
CA VAL A 145 -6.09 9.45 -3.15
C VAL A 145 -7.11 8.70 -4.00
N PHE A 146 -8.29 8.49 -3.41
CA PHE A 146 -9.41 7.80 -4.03
C PHE A 146 -10.63 8.69 -4.07
N LEU A 147 -11.25 8.74 -5.24
CA LEU A 147 -12.54 9.36 -5.43
C LEU A 147 -13.66 8.40 -5.05
N PHE A 148 -14.59 8.98 -4.33
CA PHE A 148 -15.82 8.36 -3.90
C PHE A 148 -17.00 9.05 -4.62
N PRO A 149 -17.90 8.32 -5.27
CA PRO A 149 -19.05 8.95 -5.92
C PRO A 149 -19.99 9.52 -4.86
N GLN A 150 -19.98 10.86 -4.73
CA GLN A 150 -20.79 11.56 -3.73
C GLN A 150 -22.29 11.33 -3.90
N GLU A 151 -22.76 11.08 -5.13
CA GLU A 151 -24.16 10.76 -5.42
C GLU A 151 -24.62 9.45 -4.76
N GLU A 152 -23.69 8.57 -4.40
CA GLU A 152 -23.97 7.32 -3.69
C GLU A 152 -23.53 7.36 -2.23
N ALA A 153 -23.14 8.55 -1.74
CA ALA A 153 -22.55 8.74 -0.43
C ALA A 153 -23.41 8.23 0.72
N GLU A 154 -24.71 8.53 0.69
CA GLU A 154 -25.61 8.11 1.77
C GLU A 154 -25.69 6.60 1.91
N LYS A 155 -25.47 5.81 0.85
CA LYS A 155 -25.55 4.34 0.90
C LYS A 155 -24.46 3.70 1.74
N TYR A 156 -23.32 4.37 1.84
CA TYR A 156 -22.15 3.89 2.57
C TYR A 156 -22.01 4.55 3.93
N ARG A 157 -22.90 5.48 4.26
CA ARG A 157 -22.88 6.25 5.49
C ARG A 157 -23.40 5.43 6.66
N ILE A 158 -22.64 5.39 7.74
CA ILE A 158 -22.99 4.68 8.97
C ILE A 158 -22.77 5.58 10.18
N ILE A 159 -23.41 5.24 11.29
CA ILE A 159 -23.10 5.84 12.60
C ILE A 159 -22.26 4.82 13.36
N HIS A 160 -21.02 5.18 13.68
CA HIS A 160 -20.10 4.39 14.49
C HIS A 160 -19.72 5.20 15.73
N ASP A 161 -19.92 4.63 16.92
CA ASP A 161 -19.67 5.31 18.22
C ASP A 161 -20.31 6.72 18.33
N GLY A 162 -21.49 6.89 17.76
CA GLY A 162 -22.22 8.16 17.76
C GLY A 162 -21.67 9.21 16.78
N GLN A 163 -20.68 8.86 15.95
CA GLN A 163 -20.15 9.71 14.88
C GLN A 163 -20.53 9.16 13.50
N GLU A 164 -20.85 10.08 12.59
CA GLU A 164 -21.10 9.74 11.19
C GLU A 164 -19.78 9.40 10.50
N THR A 165 -19.74 8.26 9.81
CA THR A 165 -18.58 7.76 9.08
C THR A 165 -19.04 6.95 7.85
N TYR A 166 -18.11 6.39 7.08
CA TYR A 166 -18.44 5.58 5.90
C TYR A 166 -17.89 4.16 5.98
N ALA A 167 -18.69 3.19 5.56
CA ALA A 167 -18.34 1.79 5.39
C ALA A 167 -18.50 1.38 3.92
N PHE A 168 -17.37 1.19 3.24
CA PHE A 168 -17.35 0.69 1.88
C PHE A 168 -17.35 -0.83 1.89
N ILE A 169 -18.07 -1.49 0.98
CA ILE A 169 -17.96 -2.95 0.78
C ILE A 169 -17.05 -3.18 -0.43
N LEU A 170 -16.03 -4.03 -0.36
CA LEU A 170 -14.97 -4.13 -1.37
C LEU A 170 -14.52 -5.58 -1.43
N SER A 171 -14.65 -6.19 -2.60
CA SER A 171 -14.17 -7.55 -2.79
C SER A 171 -12.63 -7.60 -2.78
N ASN A 172 -12.06 -8.80 -2.58
CA ASN A 172 -10.61 -9.00 -2.72
C ASN A 172 -10.07 -8.51 -4.06
N LYS A 173 -10.81 -8.77 -5.14
CA LYS A 173 -10.41 -8.37 -6.49
C LYS A 173 -10.46 -6.86 -6.64
N TYR A 174 -11.42 -6.20 -5.99
CA TYR A 174 -11.53 -4.75 -6.00
C TYR A 174 -10.36 -4.09 -5.26
N ILE A 175 -10.04 -4.56 -4.05
CA ILE A 175 -8.90 -4.07 -3.26
C ILE A 175 -7.56 -4.27 -4.00
N LEU A 176 -7.34 -5.44 -4.60
CA LEU A 176 -6.15 -5.69 -5.42
C LEU A 176 -6.12 -4.80 -6.67
N GLY A 177 -7.30 -4.47 -7.23
CA GLY A 177 -7.42 -3.51 -8.32
C GLY A 177 -6.98 -2.11 -7.91
N LEU A 178 -7.46 -1.59 -6.77
CA LEU A 178 -7.03 -0.30 -6.21
C LEU A 178 -5.51 -0.27 -5.99
N PHE A 179 -4.95 -1.32 -5.38
CA PHE A 179 -3.51 -1.46 -5.24
C PHE A 179 -2.78 -1.41 -6.59
N THR A 180 -3.31 -2.09 -7.61
CA THR A 180 -2.68 -2.10 -8.94
C THR A 180 -2.67 -0.71 -9.58
N TYR A 181 -3.72 0.09 -9.39
CA TYR A 181 -3.73 1.48 -9.84
C TYR A 181 -2.71 2.34 -9.08
N CYS A 182 -2.64 2.23 -7.76
CA CYS A 182 -1.61 2.89 -6.94
C CYS A 182 -0.18 2.56 -7.43
N ASP A 183 0.13 1.27 -7.59
CA ASP A 183 1.45 0.80 -8.02
C ASP A 183 1.77 1.25 -9.45
N ALA A 184 0.78 1.24 -10.36
CA ALA A 184 0.95 1.74 -11.72
C ALA A 184 1.19 3.25 -11.76
N ALA A 185 0.46 4.04 -10.97
CA ALA A 185 0.67 5.48 -10.86
C ALA A 185 2.06 5.80 -10.29
N ARG A 186 2.52 5.07 -9.27
CA ARG A 186 3.88 5.27 -8.73
C ARG A 186 4.96 5.01 -9.77
N LYS A 187 4.76 4.01 -10.62
CA LYS A 187 5.67 3.69 -11.73
C LYS A 187 5.64 4.75 -12.83
N SER A 188 4.48 5.31 -13.16
CA SER A 188 4.38 6.34 -14.21
C SER A 188 5.14 7.61 -13.83
N VAL A 189 5.15 7.99 -12.54
CA VAL A 189 5.94 9.13 -12.04
C VAL A 189 7.42 9.08 -12.48
N VAL A 190 8.00 7.89 -12.55
CA VAL A 190 9.40 7.71 -12.98
C VAL A 190 9.56 7.99 -14.46
N SER A 191 8.64 7.48 -15.28
CA SER A 191 8.65 7.65 -16.74
C SER A 191 8.27 9.07 -17.18
N ASP A 192 7.35 9.70 -16.45
CA ASP A 192 6.81 11.02 -16.76
C ASP A 192 7.77 12.15 -16.36
N GLY A 193 8.79 11.85 -15.53
CA GLY A 193 9.82 12.82 -15.12
C GLY A 193 9.27 14.00 -14.31
N VAL A 194 8.13 13.80 -13.64
CA VAL A 194 7.44 14.85 -12.87
C VAL A 194 8.33 15.34 -11.73
N GLU A 195 8.57 16.65 -11.66
CA GLU A 195 9.27 17.29 -10.56
C GLU A 195 8.30 17.71 -9.46
N TYR A 196 8.74 17.53 -8.21
CA TYR A 196 7.98 17.90 -7.02
C TYR A 196 8.72 19.03 -6.32
N GLY A 197 8.31 20.27 -6.60
CA GLY A 197 9.06 21.47 -6.18
C GLY A 197 9.20 21.66 -4.67
N HIS A 198 8.43 20.95 -3.85
CA HIS A 198 8.58 20.93 -2.39
C HIS A 198 9.63 19.94 -1.88
N LEU A 199 10.15 19.05 -2.73
CA LEU A 199 11.16 18.05 -2.38
C LEU A 199 12.56 18.54 -2.74
N ALA A 200 13.54 18.23 -1.88
CA ALA A 200 14.94 18.51 -2.16
C ALA A 200 15.45 17.68 -3.35
N GLU A 201 16.52 18.13 -4.01
CA GLU A 201 17.04 17.45 -5.20
C GLU A 201 17.39 15.97 -4.94
N GLN A 202 17.95 15.66 -3.76
CA GLN A 202 18.22 14.28 -3.36
C GLN A 202 16.95 13.42 -3.26
N GLU A 203 15.84 13.98 -2.78
CA GLU A 203 14.55 13.30 -2.71
C GLU A 203 13.91 13.16 -4.09
N GLN A 204 14.06 14.14 -4.97
CA GLN A 204 13.60 14.04 -6.36
C GLN A 204 14.33 12.92 -7.12
N ARG A 205 15.63 12.71 -6.86
CA ARG A 205 16.36 11.55 -7.40
C ARG A 205 15.78 10.22 -6.90
N LYS A 206 15.31 10.16 -5.65
CA LYS A 206 14.60 8.99 -5.10
C LYS A 206 13.21 8.81 -5.72
N VAL A 207 12.47 9.88 -5.98
CA VAL A 207 11.20 9.84 -6.74
C VAL A 207 11.42 9.19 -8.11
N ARG A 208 12.49 9.59 -8.81
CA ARG A 208 12.91 9.03 -10.11
C ARG A 208 13.56 7.65 -10.03
N LEU A 209 13.68 7.07 -8.82
CA LEU A 209 14.30 5.77 -8.55
C LEU A 209 15.75 5.64 -9.10
N GLU A 210 16.49 6.74 -9.23
CA GLU A 210 17.82 6.76 -9.89
C GLU A 210 18.86 5.86 -9.20
N CYS A 211 18.74 5.67 -7.88
CA CYS A 211 19.67 4.90 -7.07
C CYS A 211 19.03 3.65 -6.47
N VAL A 212 17.90 3.17 -7.00
CA VAL A 212 17.23 1.97 -6.47
C VAL A 212 17.75 0.72 -7.15
N GLU A 213 18.31 -0.20 -6.38
CA GLU A 213 18.74 -1.53 -6.85
C GLU A 213 17.59 -2.54 -6.81
N ASP A 214 16.82 -2.53 -5.71
CA ASP A 214 15.79 -3.55 -5.48
C ASP A 214 14.65 -3.01 -4.61
N VAL A 215 13.56 -3.76 -4.56
CA VAL A 215 12.42 -3.50 -3.65
C VAL A 215 12.37 -4.64 -2.65
N LEU A 216 12.66 -4.36 -1.39
CA LEU A 216 12.63 -5.36 -0.32
C LEU A 216 11.20 -5.76 0.05
N PHE A 217 10.32 -4.76 0.17
CA PHE A 217 8.94 -4.93 0.60
C PHE A 217 8.05 -3.78 0.12
N GLN A 218 6.76 -4.05 -0.06
CA GLN A 218 5.76 -3.04 -0.43
C GLN A 218 4.41 -3.39 0.19
N ALA A 219 3.67 -2.39 0.66
CA ALA A 219 2.37 -2.57 1.29
C ALA A 219 1.45 -1.37 1.06
N LEU A 220 0.17 -1.62 0.76
CA LEU A 220 -0.89 -0.62 0.84
C LEU A 220 -1.69 -0.84 2.12
N LEU A 221 -1.66 0.13 3.01
CA LEU A 221 -2.33 0.06 4.31
C LEU A 221 -3.73 0.67 4.20
N LEU A 222 -4.74 -0.19 4.19
CA LEU A 222 -6.17 0.16 4.18
C LEU A 222 -6.80 0.06 5.57
N ASP A 223 -6.00 -0.21 6.61
CA ASP A 223 -6.37 -0.12 8.02
C ASP A 223 -6.16 1.26 8.62
N ASP A 224 -5.41 2.11 7.94
CA ASP A 224 -5.03 3.46 8.34
C ASP A 224 -5.39 4.45 7.23
N VAL A 225 -6.69 4.58 6.97
CA VAL A 225 -7.24 5.45 5.93
C VAL A 225 -7.62 6.82 6.50
N GLU A 226 -7.32 7.86 5.73
CA GLU A 226 -7.67 9.24 6.06
C GLU A 226 -8.82 9.72 5.16
N TYR A 227 -9.71 10.53 5.71
CA TYR A 227 -10.76 11.20 4.95
C TYR A 227 -10.77 12.68 5.30
N THR A 228 -10.36 13.50 4.33
CA THR A 228 -10.22 14.94 4.49
C THR A 228 -10.76 15.61 3.24
N ASP A 229 -11.56 16.66 3.41
CA ASP A 229 -12.10 17.47 2.30
C ASP A 229 -12.83 16.67 1.21
N GLY A 230 -13.50 15.59 1.60
CA GLY A 230 -14.25 14.75 0.67
C GLY A 230 -13.42 13.65 -0.01
N GLU A 231 -12.13 13.57 0.29
CA GLU A 231 -11.19 12.65 -0.33
C GLU A 231 -10.78 11.54 0.63
N LEU A 232 -10.93 10.29 0.18
CA LEU A 232 -10.41 9.13 0.91
C LEU A 232 -8.99 8.86 0.47
N SER A 233 -8.07 8.63 1.39
CA SER A 233 -6.69 8.30 1.05
C SER A 233 -6.11 7.19 1.91
N ALA A 234 -5.18 6.45 1.34
CA ALA A 234 -4.43 5.41 2.02
C ALA A 234 -2.95 5.49 1.67
N SER A 235 -2.10 5.02 2.57
CA SER A 235 -0.65 5.08 2.39
C SER A 235 -0.10 3.81 1.73
N LEU A 236 0.60 4.00 0.62
CA LEU A 236 1.45 3.01 -0.04
C LEU A 236 2.87 3.17 0.51
N TYR A 237 3.38 2.11 1.13
CA TYR A 237 4.75 2.04 1.64
C TYR A 237 5.59 1.14 0.76
N THR A 238 6.81 1.59 0.45
CA THR A 238 7.80 0.78 -0.28
C THR A 238 9.15 0.87 0.43
N ILE A 239 9.78 -0.27 0.69
CA ILE A 239 11.16 -0.31 1.21
C ILE A 239 12.08 -0.61 0.03
N TYR A 240 12.88 0.38 -0.35
CA TYR A 240 13.89 0.29 -1.40
C TYR A 240 15.25 -0.07 -0.83
N CYS A 241 15.97 -0.91 -1.57
CA CYS A 241 17.41 -1.09 -1.43
C CYS A 241 18.09 -0.07 -2.35
N MET A 242 18.88 0.83 -1.77
CA MET A 242 19.57 1.86 -2.52
C MET A 242 20.99 1.43 -2.89
N ASN A 243 21.54 2.08 -3.90
CA ASN A 243 22.94 2.06 -4.28
C ASN A 243 23.40 3.50 -4.40
N GLU A 244 23.44 4.19 -3.27
CA GLU A 244 24.12 5.46 -3.16
C GLU A 244 25.63 5.15 -3.22
N LYS A 245 26.18 5.09 -4.43
CA LYS A 245 27.62 5.24 -4.60
C LYS A 245 27.93 6.71 -4.38
N GLU A 246 28.68 7.01 -3.32
CA GLU A 246 29.42 8.27 -3.21
C GLU A 246 30.33 8.49 -4.43
#